data_AF-A0A0A3J3P8-F1
#
_entry.id   AF-A0A0A3J3P8-F1
#
_cell.length_a   1.000
_cell.length_b   1.000
_cell.length_c   1.000
_cell.angle_alpha   90.00
_cell.angle_beta   90.00
_cell.angle_gamma   90.00
#
_symmetry.space_group_name_H-M   'P 1'
#
loop_
_entity.id
_entity.type
_entity.pdbx_description
1 polymer ?
#
loop_
_entity_poly.entity_id
_entity_poly.type
_entity_poly.pdbx_seq_one_letter_code
_entity_poly.pdbx_strand_id
1 'polypeptide(L)' 'MTVNHSSTLTIEYFQSYIQLVMNSRELSLEEATQFIDQFFFSGDLLVYGTETKNNFELAINSFK' A
#
# COMPACT_ATOMS: atom_id res chain seq x y z
N MET A 1 13.55 -10.03 -17.48
CA MET A 1 13.66 -8.65 -16.97
C MET A 1 13.92 -8.75 -15.47
N THR A 2 15.13 -8.43 -15.02
CA THR A 2 15.50 -8.50 -13.60
C THR A 2 15.03 -7.21 -12.95
N VAL A 3 13.99 -7.30 -12.14
CA VAL A 3 13.47 -6.16 -11.38
C VAL A 3 14.45 -5.92 -10.23
N ASN A 4 15.11 -4.76 -10.21
CA ASN A 4 16.04 -4.38 -9.14
C ASN A 4 15.28 -4.32 -7.81
N HIS A 5 15.40 -5.38 -7.00
CA HIS A 5 14.71 -5.54 -5.73
C HIS A 5 15.57 -4.93 -4.60
N SER A 6 15.68 -3.61 -4.55
CA SER A 6 16.46 -2.92 -3.50
C SER A 6 15.99 -1.50 -3.20
N SER A 7 14.71 -1.18 -3.36
CA SER A 7 14.23 0.13 -2.93
C SER A 7 12.87 -0.05 -2.32
N THR A 8 12.77 0.32 -1.04
CA THR A 8 11.53 0.46 -0.29
C THR A 8 10.42 1.00 -1.18
N LEU A 9 9.24 0.38 -1.12
CA LEU A 9 8.08 0.85 -1.85
C LEU A 9 7.78 2.29 -1.43
N THR A 10 7.76 3.20 -2.40
CA THR A 10 7.59 4.63 -2.17
C THR A 10 6.13 4.97 -1.83
N ILE A 11 5.91 6.17 -1.31
CA ILE A 11 4.57 6.70 -1.04
C ILE A 11 3.73 6.72 -2.33
N GLU A 12 4.32 7.14 -3.46
CA GLU A 12 3.66 7.21 -4.77
C GLU A 12 3.19 5.85 -5.29
N TYR A 13 3.97 4.80 -5.01
CA TYR A 13 3.57 3.42 -5.32
C TYR A 13 2.29 3.07 -4.58
N PHE A 14 2.23 3.33 -3.26
CA PHE A 14 1.06 3.03 -2.46
C PHE A 14 -0.15 3.89 -2.84
N GLN A 15 0.05 5.16 -3.20
CA GLN A 15 -1.04 5.99 -3.71
C GLN A 15 -1.68 5.40 -4.97
N SER A 16 -0.84 5.01 -5.93
CA SER A 16 -1.30 4.39 -7.19
C SER A 16 -1.99 3.05 -6.92
N TYR A 17 -1.45 2.25 -5.99
CA TYR A 17 -2.01 0.95 -5.63
C TYR A 17 -3.35 1.08 -4.89
N ILE A 18 -3.48 2.01 -3.94
CA ILE A 18 -4.74 2.32 -3.26
C ILE A 18 -5.79 2.76 -4.27
N GLN A 19 -5.46 3.69 -5.17
CA GLN A 19 -6.39 4.12 -6.22
C GLN A 19 -6.81 2.96 -7.14
N LEU A 20 -5.87 2.09 -7.52
CA LEU A 20 -6.18 0.91 -8.33
C LEU A 20 -7.15 -0.03 -7.59
N VAL A 21 -6.91 -0.31 -6.31
CA VAL A 21 -7.78 -1.16 -5.48
C VAL A 21 -9.17 -0.53 -5.33
N MET A 22 -9.24 0.77 -5.02
CA MET A 22 -10.50 1.50 -4.91
C MET A 22 -11.29 1.45 -6.22
N ASN A 23 -10.66 1.72 -7.35
CA ASN A 23 -11.33 1.74 -8.66
C ASN A 23 -11.71 0.34 -9.16
N SER A 24 -10.86 -0.66 -8.93
CA SER A 24 -11.09 -2.02 -9.44
C SER A 24 -12.15 -2.80 -8.65
N ARG A 25 -12.33 -2.45 -7.38
CA ARG A 25 -13.27 -3.14 -6.47
C ARG A 25 -14.40 -2.25 -5.98
N GLU A 26 -14.46 -1.00 -6.46
CA GLU A 26 -15.42 0.02 -6.04
C GLU A 26 -15.46 0.19 -4.51
N LEU A 27 -14.27 0.13 -3.89
CA LEU A 27 -14.12 0.19 -2.42
C LEU A 27 -13.87 1.63 -1.96
N SER A 28 -14.38 1.93 -0.77
CA SER A 28 -13.99 3.14 -0.04
C SER A 28 -12.51 3.08 0.37
N LEU A 29 -11.92 4.23 0.74
CA LEU A 29 -10.54 4.32 1.18
C LEU A 29 -10.26 3.40 2.39
N GLU A 30 -11.20 3.31 3.33
CA GLU A 30 -11.08 2.45 4.51
C GLU A 30 -11.08 0.97 4.13
N GLU A 31 -12.01 0.54 3.26
CA GLU A 31 -12.09 -0.84 2.79
C GLU A 31 -10.87 -1.23 1.93
N ALA A 32 -10.40 -0.34 1.06
CA ALA A 32 -9.20 -0.54 0.27
C ALA A 32 -7.96 -0.67 1.17
N THR A 33 -7.88 0.12 2.24
CA THR A 33 -6.79 0.05 3.23
C THR A 33 -6.78 -1.29 3.94
N GLN A 34 -7.94 -1.75 4.45
CA GLN A 34 -8.04 -3.06 5.11
C GLN A 34 -7.76 -4.21 4.13
N PHE A 35 -8.20 -4.08 2.89
CA PHE A 35 -7.90 -5.06 1.84
C PHE A 35 -6.39 -5.14 1.60
N ILE A 36 -5.71 -4.00 1.46
CA ILE A 36 -4.27 -3.96 1.23
C ILE A 36 -3.51 -4.51 2.45
N ASP A 37 -3.92 -4.18 3.67
CA ASP A 37 -3.36 -4.75 4.90
C ASP A 37 -3.40 -6.30 4.89
N GLN A 38 -4.56 -6.88 4.59
CA GLN A 38 -4.69 -8.34 4.56
C GLN A 38 -4.01 -9.01 3.37
N PHE A 39 -4.13 -8.44 2.16
CA PHE A 39 -3.66 -9.10 0.93
C PHE A 39 -2.19 -8.78 0.59
N PHE A 40 -1.73 -7.56 0.88
CA PHE A 40 -0.37 -7.13 0.59
C PHE A 40 0.57 -7.46 1.74
N PHE A 41 0.18 -7.08 2.96
CA PHE A 41 0.98 -7.32 4.16
C PHE A 41 0.73 -8.69 4.79
N SER A 42 -0.23 -9.48 4.29
CA SER A 42 -0.60 -10.79 4.87
C SER A 42 -1.00 -10.70 6.36
N GLY A 43 -1.47 -9.52 6.80
CA GLY A 43 -1.75 -9.22 8.21
C GLY A 43 -0.52 -8.88 9.06
N ASP A 44 0.67 -8.78 8.47
CA ASP A 44 1.89 -8.33 9.14
C ASP A 44 2.52 -7.14 8.38
N LEU A 45 2.16 -5.94 8.85
CA LEU A 45 2.65 -4.65 8.36
C LEU A 45 4.18 -4.48 8.43
N LEU A 46 4.89 -5.34 9.17
CA LEU A 46 6.34 -5.28 9.33
C LEU A 46 7.08 -6.24 8.38
N VAL A 47 6.37 -7.06 7.58
CA VAL A 47 6.97 -8.02 6.62
C VAL A 47 7.96 -7.35 5.67
N TYR A 48 7.66 -6.11 5.27
CA TYR A 48 8.50 -5.31 4.36
C TYR A 48 9.30 -4.21 5.07
N GLY A 49 9.37 -4.26 6.40
CA GLY A 49 10.04 -3.27 7.24
C GLY A 49 9.21 -2.03 7.56
N THR A 50 9.70 -1.27 8.55
CA THR A 50 9.04 -0.07 9.08
C THR A 50 8.92 1.07 8.08
N GLU A 51 9.87 1.18 7.14
CA GLU A 51 9.86 2.22 6.12
C GLU A 51 8.70 2.02 5.14
N THR A 52 8.44 0.77 4.73
CA THR A 52 7.30 0.40 3.89
C THR A 52 5.97 0.67 4.60
N LYS A 53 5.87 0.32 5.88
CA LYS A 53 4.70 0.65 6.70
C LYS A 53 4.45 2.17 6.75
N ASN A 54 5.49 2.94 7.06
CA ASN A 54 5.39 4.39 7.14
C ASN A 54 4.96 5.00 5.80
N ASN A 55 5.52 4.52 4.69
CA ASN A 55 5.14 4.97 3.35
C ASN A 55 3.68 4.64 3.02
N PHE A 56 3.17 3.49 3.45
CA PHE A 56 1.76 3.12 3.32
C PHE A 56 0.85 4.03 4.16
N GLU A 57 1.19 4.28 5.43
CA GLU A 57 0.44 5.19 6.30
C GLU A 57 0.43 6.63 5.77
N LEU A 58 1.55 7.12 5.23
CA LEU A 58 1.65 8.42 4.57
C LEU A 58 0.80 8.49 3.29
N ALA A 59 0.78 7.42 2.49
CA ALA A 59 -0.05 7.35 1.30
C ALA A 59 -1.54 7.46 1.64
N ILE A 60 -2.01 6.75 2.68
CA ILE A 60 -3.41 6.82 3.13
C ILE A 60 -3.76 8.23 3.60
N ASN A 61 -2.90 8.87 4.40
CA ASN A 61 -3.12 10.24 4.87
C ASN A 61 -3.20 11.27 3.73
N SER A 62 -2.58 11.00 2.59
CA SER A 62 -2.67 11.88 1.42
C SER A 62 -4.06 11.90 0.76
N PHE A 63 -4.93 10.93 1.06
CA PHE A 63 -6.30 10.87 0.55
C PHE A 63 -7.34 11.45 1.52
N LYS A 64 -6.89 11.92 2.69
CA LYS A 64 -7.73 12.46 3.76
C LYS A 64 -7.83 13.98 3.67
#